data_AF-A0A819ARC9-F1
#
_entry.id   AF-A0A819ARC9-F1
#
_cell.length_a   1.000
_cell.length_b   1.000
_cell.length_c   1.000
_cell.angle_alpha   90.00
_cell.angle_beta   90.00
_cell.angle_gamma   90.00
#
_symmetry.space_group_name_H-M   'P 1'
#
loop_
_entity.id
_entity.type
_entity.pdbx_description
1 polymer ?
#
loop_
_entity_poly.entity_id
_entity_poly.type
_entity_poly.pdbx_seq_one_letter_code
_entity_poly.pdbx_strand_id
1 'polypeptide(L)'
;MLVICNLPEMYAKFKARWIEQQTVTDQKLPRNSKSIEITKLWNRFNKDGLTPLTLAADLGLAKMLSWLLYERKKIQWSYGNVSCVLHPLDQLDLDFQKEGKQRPLSVLEIMIKNNDPELIHSIITSLIDKKWKQFAYRTADENDKTVTTDSKNLDFSRQIISAVGHFIVIEGALWKSAYEINEMSTLGLWTYWNSTGSIFLENCLACSFCFCIFTVQTLRLFDMQHETVILAVTSLLGWSYMFFFTMPFRFTGPLV
;
A
#
# COMPACT_ATOMS: atom_id res chain seq x y z
N MET A 1 -14.93 34.35 -7.07
CA MET A 1 -15.05 33.57 -5.82
C MET A 1 -16.50 33.13 -5.68
N LEU A 2 -16.88 32.01 -6.31
CA LEU A 2 -18.20 31.40 -6.12
C LEU A 2 -18.06 30.45 -4.92
N VAL A 3 -18.59 30.89 -3.78
CA VAL A 3 -18.76 30.05 -2.60
C VAL A 3 -19.89 29.06 -2.92
N ILE A 4 -19.53 27.83 -3.29
CA ILE A 4 -20.50 26.76 -3.59
C ILE A 4 -20.66 25.90 -2.34
N CYS A 5 -21.41 26.41 -1.38
CA CYS A 5 -21.89 25.65 -0.24
C CYS A 5 -23.28 25.08 -0.56
N ASN A 6 -23.33 23.96 -1.31
CA ASN A 6 -24.36 22.90 -1.26
C ASN A 6 -24.18 21.92 -2.44
N LEU A 7 -23.30 20.93 -2.28
CA LEU A 7 -23.03 19.89 -3.26
C LEU A 7 -24.21 18.97 -3.66
N PRO A 8 -25.18 18.60 -2.77
CA PRO A 8 -26.25 17.67 -3.16
C PRO A 8 -27.30 18.30 -4.08
N GLU A 9 -27.56 19.61 -3.96
CA GLU A 9 -28.52 20.31 -4.82
C GLU A 9 -28.03 20.44 -6.26
N MET A 10 -26.73 20.68 -6.49
CA MET A 10 -26.18 20.79 -7.84
C MET A 10 -26.31 19.48 -8.61
N TYR A 11 -26.04 18.34 -7.96
CA TYR A 11 -26.25 17.03 -8.57
C TYR A 11 -27.71 16.80 -8.93
N ALA A 12 -28.64 17.10 -8.02
CA ALA A 12 -30.08 16.94 -8.27
C ALA A 12 -30.57 17.84 -9.41
N LYS A 13 -30.16 19.12 -9.41
CA LYS A 13 -30.48 20.10 -10.46
C LYS A 13 -29.87 19.71 -11.81
N PHE A 14 -28.61 19.27 -11.82
CA PHE A 14 -27.93 18.81 -13.02
C PHE A 14 -28.60 17.56 -13.59
N LYS A 15 -28.88 16.56 -12.75
CA LYS A 15 -29.58 15.33 -13.14
C LYS A 15 -30.98 15.62 -13.69
N ALA A 16 -31.76 16.46 -13.02
CA ALA A 16 -33.09 16.85 -13.47
C ALA A 16 -33.04 17.56 -14.83
N ARG A 17 -32.14 18.55 -14.98
CA ARG A 17 -31.94 19.26 -16.25
C ARG A 17 -31.44 18.34 -17.36
N TRP A 18 -30.58 17.39 -17.04
CA TRP A 18 -30.08 16.41 -18.01
C TRP A 18 -31.19 15.48 -18.49
N ILE A 19 -32.04 14.99 -17.58
CA ILE A 19 -33.21 14.17 -17.92
C ILE A 19 -34.16 14.97 -18.81
N GLU A 20 -34.43 16.23 -18.48
CA GLU A 20 -35.28 17.12 -19.28
C GLU A 20 -34.70 17.38 -20.69
N GLN A 21 -33.39 17.57 -20.79
CA GLN A 21 -32.73 17.68 -22.09
C GLN A 21 -32.82 16.38 -22.90
N GLN A 22 -32.69 15.22 -22.26
CA GLN A 22 -32.87 13.94 -22.94
C GLN A 22 -34.31 13.75 -23.42
N THR A 23 -35.33 14.02 -22.62
CA THR A 23 -36.73 13.83 -23.04
C THR A 23 -37.12 14.73 -24.22
N VAL A 24 -36.63 15.97 -24.24
CA VAL A 24 -36.83 16.90 -25.37
C VAL A 24 -36.07 16.46 -26.62
N THR A 25 -34.84 15.95 -26.46
CA THR A 25 -34.02 15.44 -27.56
C THR A 25 -34.61 14.15 -28.14
N ASP A 26 -35.17 13.30 -27.30
CA ASP A 26 -35.78 12.00 -27.64
C ASP A 26 -37.02 12.13 -28.50
N GLN A 27 -37.81 13.17 -28.29
CA GLN A 27 -39.01 13.44 -29.07
C GLN A 27 -38.72 14.02 -30.46
N LYS A 28 -37.55 14.65 -30.66
CA LYS A 28 -37.24 15.42 -31.88
C LYS A 28 -36.32 14.71 -32.89
N LEU A 29 -35.49 13.76 -32.45
CA LEU A 29 -34.39 13.24 -33.27
C LEU A 29 -34.50 11.72 -33.55
N PRO A 30 -34.24 11.28 -34.78
CA PRO A 30 -34.13 9.84 -35.07
C PRO A 30 -33.00 9.17 -34.27
N ARG A 31 -33.16 7.87 -33.98
CA ARG A 31 -32.31 7.12 -33.03
C ARG A 31 -30.79 7.23 -33.31
N ASN A 32 -30.38 7.32 -34.58
CA ASN A 32 -28.97 7.46 -34.96
C ASN A 32 -28.42 8.88 -34.79
N SER A 33 -29.24 9.93 -34.98
CA SER A 33 -28.78 11.30 -34.73
C SER A 33 -28.74 11.61 -33.24
N LYS A 34 -29.65 11.01 -32.45
CA LYS A 34 -29.64 11.11 -30.98
C LYS A 34 -28.33 10.63 -30.37
N SER A 35 -27.82 9.46 -30.77
CA SER A 35 -26.55 8.95 -30.23
C SER A 35 -25.37 9.87 -30.55
N ILE A 36 -25.33 10.43 -31.77
CA ILE A 36 -24.30 11.38 -32.20
C ILE A 36 -24.34 12.67 -31.37
N GLU A 37 -25.53 13.23 -31.13
CA GLU A 37 -25.66 14.44 -30.30
C GLU A 37 -25.27 14.22 -28.85
N ILE A 38 -25.64 13.07 -28.28
CA ILE A 38 -25.26 12.69 -26.93
C ILE A 38 -23.74 12.55 -26.83
N THR A 39 -23.09 11.83 -27.74
CA THR A 39 -21.61 11.73 -27.80
C THR A 39 -20.94 13.09 -27.94
N LYS A 40 -21.55 14.00 -28.70
CA LYS A 40 -21.06 15.39 -28.85
C LYS A 40 -21.14 16.17 -27.53
N LEU A 41 -22.14 15.95 -26.70
CA LEU A 41 -22.26 16.57 -25.38
C LEU A 41 -21.21 16.04 -24.39
N TRP A 42 -20.98 14.72 -24.37
CA TRP A 42 -19.96 14.09 -23.52
C TRP A 42 -18.54 14.55 -23.83
N ASN A 43 -18.27 14.89 -25.09
CA ASN A 43 -16.95 15.32 -25.57
C ASN A 43 -16.79 16.83 -25.67
N ARG A 44 -17.76 17.62 -25.17
CA ARG A 44 -17.66 19.08 -25.15
C ARG A 44 -16.72 19.52 -24.01
N PHE A 45 -15.73 20.33 -24.36
CA PHE A 45 -14.82 20.93 -23.39
C PHE A 45 -15.34 22.23 -22.79
N ASN A 46 -14.98 22.49 -21.53
CA ASN A 46 -15.07 23.79 -20.90
C ASN A 46 -13.91 24.71 -21.36
N LYS A 47 -13.92 25.99 -20.95
CA LYS A 47 -12.82 26.96 -21.17
C LYS A 47 -11.47 26.46 -20.66
N ASP A 48 -11.49 25.65 -19.60
CA ASP A 48 -10.31 25.03 -19.00
C ASP A 48 -9.89 23.72 -19.69
N GLY A 49 -10.53 23.35 -20.80
CA GLY A 49 -10.21 22.13 -21.53
C GLY A 49 -10.70 20.83 -20.87
N LEU A 50 -11.61 20.91 -19.90
CA LEU A 50 -12.17 19.74 -19.19
C LEU A 50 -13.52 19.31 -19.80
N THR A 51 -13.72 18.00 -19.97
CA THR A 51 -15.03 17.42 -20.29
C THR A 51 -15.91 17.34 -19.03
N PRO A 52 -17.22 17.08 -19.14
CA PRO A 52 -18.08 16.93 -17.97
C PRO A 52 -17.60 15.83 -17.01
N LEU A 53 -16.96 14.77 -17.53
CA LEU A 53 -16.42 13.67 -16.73
C LEU A 53 -15.13 14.08 -16.02
N THR A 54 -14.18 14.70 -16.74
CA THR A 54 -12.91 15.13 -16.14
C THR A 54 -13.12 16.27 -15.15
N LEU A 55 -14.09 17.15 -15.41
CA LEU A 55 -14.50 18.21 -14.48
C LEU A 55 -15.09 17.64 -13.18
N ALA A 56 -15.93 16.60 -13.27
CA ALA A 56 -16.46 15.95 -12.09
C ALA A 56 -15.36 15.29 -11.23
N ALA A 57 -14.31 14.76 -11.87
CA ALA A 57 -13.13 14.24 -11.18
C ALA A 57 -12.28 15.37 -10.56
N ASP A 58 -12.06 16.47 -11.28
CA ASP A 58 -11.27 17.61 -10.82
C ASP A 58 -11.91 18.31 -9.60
N LEU A 59 -13.24 18.35 -9.56
CA LEU A 59 -14.01 18.91 -8.46
C LEU A 59 -14.26 17.94 -7.28
N GLY A 60 -13.78 16.69 -7.35
CA GLY A 60 -14.01 15.71 -6.27
C GLY A 60 -15.45 15.18 -6.17
N LEU A 61 -16.28 15.32 -7.22
CA LEU A 61 -17.71 15.00 -7.17
C LEU A 61 -18.00 13.51 -7.40
N ALA A 62 -17.71 12.65 -6.40
CA ALA A 62 -17.83 11.19 -6.51
C ALA A 62 -19.22 10.69 -7.00
N LYS A 63 -20.31 11.29 -6.50
CA LYS A 63 -21.69 10.93 -6.90
C LYS A 63 -21.99 11.28 -8.36
N MET A 64 -21.47 12.40 -8.84
CA MET A 64 -21.64 12.83 -10.23
C MET A 64 -20.77 11.98 -11.14
N LEU A 65 -19.52 11.74 -10.76
CA LEU A 65 -18.59 10.90 -11.50
C LEU A 65 -19.13 9.48 -11.69
N SER A 66 -19.61 8.84 -10.61
CA SER A 66 -20.20 7.49 -10.67
C SER A 66 -21.46 7.45 -11.53
N TRP A 67 -22.31 8.47 -11.48
CA TRP A 67 -23.48 8.57 -12.35
C TRP A 67 -23.10 8.71 -13.84
N LEU A 68 -22.13 9.59 -14.17
CA LEU A 68 -21.65 9.77 -15.55
C LEU A 68 -21.04 8.47 -16.10
N LEU A 69 -20.29 7.73 -15.28
CA LEU A 69 -19.72 6.43 -15.65
C LEU A 69 -20.80 5.36 -15.86
N TYR A 70 -21.84 5.37 -15.04
CA TYR A 70 -22.97 4.45 -15.15
C TYR A 70 -23.77 4.73 -16.43
N GLU A 71 -24.02 6.00 -16.76
CA GLU A 71 -24.81 6.39 -17.93
C GLU A 71 -24.08 6.10 -19.25
N ARG A 72 -22.76 6.27 -19.27
CA ARG A 72 -21.93 6.03 -20.47
C ARG A 72 -21.69 4.56 -20.79
N LYS A 73 -22.08 3.64 -19.89
CA LYS A 73 -21.85 2.21 -20.07
C LYS A 73 -22.73 1.65 -21.18
N LYS A 74 -22.21 0.73 -21.97
CA LYS A 74 -22.96 0.02 -23.01
C LYS A 74 -23.06 -1.45 -22.62
N ILE A 75 -24.28 -1.97 -22.52
CA ILE A 75 -24.48 -3.40 -22.29
C ILE A 75 -24.21 -4.13 -23.61
N GLN A 76 -23.21 -5.02 -23.62
CA GLN A 76 -22.86 -5.81 -24.80
C GLN A 76 -23.80 -7.00 -24.93
N TRP A 77 -24.04 -7.71 -23.81
CA TRP A 77 -25.00 -8.79 -23.71
C TRP A 77 -25.42 -8.98 -22.25
N SER A 78 -26.58 -9.59 -22.05
CA SER A 78 -27.08 -9.98 -20.73
C SER A 78 -27.71 -11.38 -20.82
N TYR A 79 -27.35 -12.25 -19.88
CA TYR A 79 -27.92 -13.59 -19.74
C TYR A 79 -28.35 -13.81 -18.28
N GLY A 80 -29.66 -13.84 -18.05
CA GLY A 80 -30.22 -13.92 -16.70
C GLY A 80 -29.70 -12.78 -15.81
N ASN A 81 -29.03 -13.15 -14.72
CA ASN A 81 -28.49 -12.21 -13.73
C ASN A 81 -27.07 -11.73 -14.04
N VAL A 82 -26.46 -12.20 -15.13
CA VAL A 82 -25.10 -11.81 -15.55
C VAL A 82 -25.18 -10.88 -16.74
N SER A 83 -24.49 -9.76 -16.67
CA SER A 83 -24.38 -8.82 -17.79
C SER A 83 -22.93 -8.48 -18.09
N CYS A 84 -22.61 -8.45 -19.38
CA CYS A 84 -21.35 -7.91 -19.86
C CYS A 84 -21.56 -6.44 -20.23
N VAL A 85 -20.88 -5.58 -19.48
CA VAL A 85 -20.96 -4.13 -19.62
C VAL A 85 -19.63 -3.62 -20.15
N LEU A 86 -19.70 -2.86 -21.23
CA LEU A 86 -18.57 -2.16 -21.82
C LEU A 86 -18.56 -0.72 -21.32
N HIS A 87 -17.47 -0.33 -20.65
CA HIS A 87 -17.23 1.05 -20.24
C HIS A 87 -16.28 1.72 -21.25
N PRO A 88 -16.64 2.87 -21.84
CA PRO A 88 -15.76 3.57 -22.76
C PRO A 88 -14.57 4.19 -22.02
N LEU A 89 -13.36 4.00 -22.53
CA LEU A 89 -12.11 4.44 -21.91
C LEU A 89 -11.58 5.78 -22.44
N ASP A 90 -12.27 6.36 -23.43
CA ASP A 90 -11.89 7.55 -24.19
C ASP A 90 -11.57 8.81 -23.37
N GLN A 91 -12.07 8.91 -22.13
CA GLN A 91 -11.73 10.01 -21.21
C GLN A 91 -11.16 9.50 -19.87
N LEU A 92 -11.29 8.21 -19.61
CA LEU A 92 -10.76 7.56 -18.41
C LEU A 92 -9.27 7.28 -18.53
N ASP A 93 -8.81 6.89 -19.72
CA ASP A 93 -7.46 6.40 -19.93
C ASP A 93 -7.03 6.73 -21.37
N LEU A 94 -6.34 7.84 -21.52
CA LEU A 94 -5.90 8.36 -22.81
C LEU A 94 -4.51 7.83 -23.15
N ASP A 95 -4.31 7.41 -24.40
CA ASP A 95 -3.01 6.91 -24.87
C ASP A 95 -1.93 7.99 -24.75
N PHE A 96 -0.83 7.66 -24.05
CA PHE A 96 0.31 8.54 -23.82
C PHE A 96 1.08 8.94 -25.09
N GLN A 97 0.90 8.22 -26.20
CA GLN A 97 1.72 8.35 -27.40
C GLN A 97 1.42 9.60 -28.25
N LYS A 98 0.32 10.32 -27.97
CA LYS A 98 0.00 11.60 -28.62
C LYS A 98 0.56 12.77 -27.80
N GLU A 99 1.88 12.90 -27.77
CA GLU A 99 2.55 14.07 -27.20
C GLU A 99 2.33 15.31 -28.08
N GLY A 100 1.20 15.97 -27.89
CA GLY A 100 0.97 17.35 -28.28
C GLY A 100 1.04 18.25 -27.05
N LYS A 101 1.45 19.51 -27.22
CA LYS A 101 1.70 20.51 -26.16
C LYS A 101 0.49 20.82 -25.25
N GLN A 102 -0.71 20.29 -25.56
CA GLN A 102 -1.96 20.46 -24.81
C GLN A 102 -2.85 19.22 -24.93
N ARG A 103 -2.41 18.07 -24.39
CA ARG A 103 -3.31 16.91 -24.25
C ARG A 103 -4.30 17.13 -23.09
N PRO A 104 -5.60 16.81 -23.24
CA PRO A 104 -6.52 16.87 -22.11
C PRO A 104 -6.10 15.83 -21.06
N LEU A 105 -6.19 16.20 -19.78
CA LEU A 105 -5.87 15.30 -18.68
C LEU A 105 -6.88 14.15 -18.62
N SER A 106 -6.38 12.94 -18.42
CA SER A 106 -7.22 11.77 -18.15
C SER A 106 -7.85 11.87 -16.75
N VAL A 107 -9.04 11.28 -16.57
CA VAL A 107 -9.65 11.16 -15.23
C VAL A 107 -8.70 10.49 -14.23
N LEU A 108 -7.95 9.46 -14.63
CA LEU A 108 -6.97 8.80 -13.75
C LEU A 108 -5.84 9.74 -13.33
N GLU A 109 -5.34 10.56 -14.27
CA GLU A 109 -4.29 11.54 -13.98
C GLU A 109 -4.78 12.63 -13.00
N ILE A 110 -6.01 13.10 -13.20
CA ILE A 110 -6.64 14.10 -12.30
C ILE A 110 -6.84 13.50 -10.91
N MET A 111 -7.29 12.26 -10.81
CA MET A 111 -7.47 11.57 -9.53
C MET A 111 -6.15 11.40 -8.77
N ILE A 112 -5.08 11.02 -9.47
CA ILE A 112 -3.74 10.91 -8.87
C ILE A 112 -3.25 12.28 -8.40
N LYS A 113 -3.48 13.33 -9.20
CA LYS A 113 -3.09 14.70 -8.87
C LYS A 113 -3.82 15.23 -7.63
N ASN A 114 -5.12 14.97 -7.50
CA ASN A 114 -5.93 15.50 -6.42
C ASN A 114 -5.88 14.62 -5.16
N ASN A 115 -5.48 13.35 -5.28
CA ASN A 115 -5.33 12.39 -4.19
C ASN A 115 -6.61 12.20 -3.34
N ASP A 116 -7.78 12.28 -3.98
CA ASP A 116 -9.08 12.14 -3.30
C ASP A 116 -9.52 10.67 -3.25
N PRO A 117 -9.59 10.03 -2.06
CA PRO A 117 -9.96 8.62 -1.94
C PRO A 117 -11.45 8.34 -2.24
N GLU A 118 -12.31 9.35 -2.11
CA GLU A 118 -13.76 9.21 -2.34
C GLU A 118 -14.13 9.00 -3.82
N LEU A 119 -13.22 9.34 -4.73
CA LEU A 119 -13.43 9.19 -6.18
C LEU A 119 -13.19 7.75 -6.67
N ILE A 120 -12.61 6.88 -5.83
CA ILE A 120 -12.24 5.51 -6.21
C ILE A 120 -13.49 4.68 -6.48
N HIS A 121 -13.80 4.50 -7.76
CA HIS A 121 -14.93 3.71 -8.22
C HIS A 121 -14.49 2.28 -8.62
N SER A 122 -15.38 1.30 -8.49
CA SER A 122 -15.10 -0.12 -8.79
C SER A 122 -14.59 -0.36 -10.22
N ILE A 123 -15.05 0.44 -11.19
CA ILE A 123 -14.56 0.35 -12.57
C ILE A 123 -13.09 0.73 -12.63
N ILE A 124 -12.70 1.82 -11.96
CA ILE A 124 -11.35 2.36 -11.97
C ILE A 124 -10.38 1.40 -11.29
N THR A 125 -10.77 0.81 -10.15
CA THR A 125 -9.96 -0.24 -9.51
C THR A 125 -9.78 -1.44 -10.43
N SER A 126 -10.85 -1.91 -11.10
CA SER A 126 -10.75 -3.02 -12.04
C SER A 126 -9.87 -2.72 -13.26
N LEU A 127 -9.81 -1.45 -13.69
CA LEU A 127 -8.95 -1.00 -14.78
C LEU A 127 -7.49 -0.95 -14.34
N ILE A 128 -7.21 -0.38 -13.16
CA ILE A 128 -5.87 -0.33 -12.58
C ILE A 128 -5.36 -1.76 -12.34
N ASP A 129 -6.19 -2.66 -11.79
CA ASP A 129 -5.83 -4.06 -11.59
C ASP A 129 -5.48 -4.77 -12.89
N LYS A 130 -6.24 -4.51 -13.96
CA LYS A 130 -5.95 -5.07 -15.29
C LYS A 130 -4.66 -4.51 -15.88
N LYS A 131 -4.43 -3.21 -15.76
CA LYS A 131 -3.19 -2.56 -16.19
C LYS A 131 -1.99 -3.08 -15.41
N TRP A 132 -2.10 -3.14 -14.10
CA TRP A 132 -1.08 -3.70 -13.22
C TRP A 132 -0.78 -5.14 -13.62
N LYS A 133 -1.82 -5.95 -13.83
CA LYS A 133 -1.63 -7.33 -14.28
C LYS A 133 -0.91 -7.43 -15.62
N GLN A 134 -1.25 -6.57 -16.58
CA GLN A 134 -0.69 -6.66 -17.91
C GLN A 134 0.75 -6.13 -17.99
N PHE A 135 1.03 -5.02 -17.31
CA PHE A 135 2.32 -4.33 -17.41
C PHE A 135 3.26 -4.73 -16.28
N ALA A 136 2.81 -4.71 -15.02
CA ALA A 136 3.69 -5.01 -13.89
C ALA A 136 4.16 -6.47 -13.87
N TYR A 137 3.30 -7.46 -14.21
CA TYR A 137 3.78 -8.85 -14.30
C TYR A 137 4.71 -9.08 -15.48
N ARG A 138 4.55 -8.36 -16.60
CA ARG A 138 5.51 -8.45 -17.71
C ARG A 138 6.86 -7.89 -17.32
N THR A 139 6.88 -6.73 -16.66
CA THR A 139 8.12 -6.17 -16.12
C THR A 139 8.72 -7.07 -15.05
N ALA A 140 7.89 -7.71 -14.21
CA ALA A 140 8.36 -8.67 -13.20
C ALA A 140 8.95 -9.96 -13.83
N ASP A 141 8.34 -10.50 -14.89
CA ASP A 141 8.80 -11.71 -15.62
C ASP A 141 10.02 -11.42 -16.52
N GLU A 142 10.14 -10.20 -17.02
CA GLU A 142 11.34 -9.71 -17.74
C GLU A 142 12.49 -9.46 -16.75
N ASN A 143 12.19 -8.91 -15.57
CA ASN A 143 13.14 -8.81 -14.47
C ASN A 143 13.58 -10.20 -13.99
N ASP A 144 12.70 -11.20 -13.92
CA ASP A 144 13.04 -12.59 -13.53
C ASP A 144 14.03 -13.25 -14.51
N LYS A 145 14.01 -12.85 -15.79
CA LYS A 145 15.01 -13.30 -16.79
C LYS A 145 16.37 -12.60 -16.60
N THR A 146 16.38 -11.34 -16.17
CA THR A 146 17.61 -10.62 -15.78
C THR A 146 18.18 -11.07 -14.43
N VAL A 147 17.36 -11.63 -13.53
CA VAL A 147 17.76 -12.18 -12.21
C VAL A 147 18.77 -13.33 -12.34
N THR A 148 18.78 -14.08 -13.45
CA THR A 148 19.79 -15.13 -13.69
C THR A 148 21.21 -14.59 -13.88
N THR A 149 21.35 -13.34 -14.32
CA THR A 149 22.65 -12.65 -14.45
C THR A 149 23.01 -11.93 -13.14
N ASP A 150 22.00 -11.51 -12.37
CA ASP A 150 22.11 -10.94 -11.02
C ASP A 150 22.32 -11.98 -9.90
N SER A 151 22.18 -13.29 -10.16
CA SER A 151 22.32 -14.32 -9.11
C SER A 151 23.70 -14.28 -8.43
N LYS A 152 24.76 -13.95 -9.18
CA LYS A 152 26.11 -13.77 -8.63
C LYS A 152 26.22 -12.52 -7.74
N ASN A 153 25.48 -11.45 -8.04
CA ASN A 153 25.39 -10.25 -7.20
C ASN A 153 24.46 -10.47 -5.98
N LEU A 154 23.44 -11.32 -6.13
CA LEU A 154 22.52 -11.71 -5.06
C LEU A 154 23.22 -12.57 -4.00
N ASP A 155 24.08 -13.50 -4.41
CA ASP A 155 24.89 -14.29 -3.48
C ASP A 155 25.89 -13.43 -2.70
N PHE A 156 26.46 -12.40 -3.36
CA PHE A 156 27.35 -11.44 -2.71
C PHE A 156 26.60 -10.53 -1.73
N SER A 157 25.43 -10.01 -2.10
CA SER A 157 24.60 -9.20 -1.20
C SER A 157 24.05 -10.02 -0.04
N ARG A 158 23.67 -11.29 -0.24
CA ARG A 158 23.29 -12.20 0.86
C ARG A 158 24.43 -12.43 1.83
N GLN A 159 25.66 -12.61 1.34
CA GLN A 159 26.84 -12.72 2.19
C GLN A 159 27.09 -11.43 2.98
N ILE A 160 26.96 -10.26 2.36
CA ILE A 160 27.10 -8.96 3.05
C ILE A 160 26.01 -8.80 4.12
N ILE A 161 24.74 -9.07 3.80
CA ILE A 161 23.63 -8.91 4.75
C ILE A 161 23.81 -9.86 5.94
N SER A 162 24.21 -11.10 5.70
CA SER A 162 24.51 -12.06 6.77
C SER A 162 25.71 -11.62 7.61
N ALA A 163 26.78 -11.13 6.98
CA ALA A 163 27.96 -10.63 7.68
C ALA A 163 27.64 -9.40 8.56
N VAL A 164 26.88 -8.45 8.02
CA VAL A 164 26.40 -7.27 8.75
C VAL A 164 25.50 -7.70 9.91
N GLY A 165 24.60 -8.66 9.69
CA GLY A 165 23.74 -9.21 10.74
C GLY A 165 24.54 -9.84 11.89
N HIS A 166 25.57 -10.65 11.57
CA HIS A 166 26.46 -11.22 12.59
C HIS A 166 27.22 -10.13 13.36
N PHE A 167 27.69 -9.09 12.67
CA PHE A 167 28.40 -7.98 13.32
C PHE A 167 27.51 -7.23 14.31
N ILE A 168 26.29 -6.86 13.90
CA ILE A 168 25.31 -6.16 14.74
C ILE A 168 24.96 -6.98 15.99
N VAL A 169 24.76 -8.29 15.83
CA VAL A 169 24.42 -9.17 16.96
C VAL A 169 25.58 -9.27 17.97
N ILE A 170 26.82 -9.38 17.49
CA ILE A 170 28.01 -9.43 18.35
C ILE A 170 28.20 -8.10 19.08
N GLU A 171 28.12 -6.99 18.36
CA GLU A 171 28.27 -5.64 18.92
C GLU A 171 27.20 -5.36 19.98
N GLY A 172 25.94 -5.69 19.70
CA GLY A 172 24.84 -5.52 20.64
C GLY A 172 24.99 -6.40 21.89
N ALA A 173 25.43 -7.65 21.73
CA ALA A 173 25.69 -8.55 22.87
C ALA A 173 26.87 -8.05 23.72
N LEU A 174 27.94 -7.53 23.11
CA LEU A 174 29.05 -6.91 23.82
C LEU A 174 28.61 -5.68 24.60
N TRP A 175 27.86 -4.77 23.98
CA TRP A 175 27.33 -3.59 24.65
C TRP A 175 26.43 -3.95 25.84
N LYS A 176 25.47 -4.86 25.64
CA LYS A 176 24.54 -5.30 26.70
C LYS A 176 25.28 -6.00 27.84
N SER A 177 26.21 -6.90 27.53
CA SER A 177 27.03 -7.57 28.55
C SER A 177 27.88 -6.59 29.35
N ALA A 178 28.48 -5.58 28.71
CA ALA A 178 29.24 -4.54 29.40
C ALA A 178 28.36 -3.70 30.34
N TYR A 179 27.14 -3.38 29.91
CA TYR A 179 26.15 -2.69 30.74
C TYR A 179 25.80 -3.52 31.99
N GLU A 180 25.46 -4.81 31.82
CA GLU A 180 25.12 -5.71 32.94
C GLU A 180 26.30 -5.91 33.90
N ILE A 181 27.53 -6.05 33.37
CA ILE A 181 28.74 -6.17 34.19
C ILE A 181 28.98 -4.92 35.03
N ASN A 182 28.78 -3.74 34.43
CA ASN A 182 28.91 -2.49 35.15
C ASN A 182 27.86 -2.36 36.25
N GLU A 183 26.62 -2.76 35.99
CA GLU A 183 25.53 -2.77 36.98
C GLU A 183 25.77 -3.77 38.12
N MET A 184 26.27 -4.97 37.80
CA MET A 184 26.71 -5.94 38.80
C MET A 184 27.85 -5.39 39.67
N SER A 185 28.76 -4.61 39.07
CA SER A 185 29.88 -3.99 39.80
C SER A 185 29.46 -2.84 40.71
N THR A 186 28.39 -2.12 40.38
CA THR A 186 27.91 -0.97 41.17
C THR A 186 26.98 -1.39 42.30
N LEU A 187 26.07 -2.34 42.07
CA LEU A 187 25.09 -2.80 43.06
C LEU A 187 25.61 -3.95 43.95
N GLY A 188 26.64 -4.66 43.48
CA GLY A 188 27.20 -5.86 44.09
C GLY A 188 26.50 -7.13 43.60
N LEU A 189 27.30 -8.14 43.24
CA LEU A 189 26.83 -9.40 42.62
C LEU A 189 25.70 -10.09 43.40
N TRP A 190 25.82 -10.14 44.73
CA TRP A 190 24.85 -10.81 45.58
C TRP A 190 23.52 -10.05 45.66
N THR A 191 23.58 -8.71 45.69
CA THR A 191 22.41 -7.84 45.68
C THR A 191 21.66 -7.96 44.35
N TYR A 192 22.42 -8.00 43.25
CA TYR A 192 21.89 -8.17 41.90
C TYR A 192 21.07 -9.48 41.78
N TRP A 193 21.61 -10.60 42.27
CA TRP A 193 20.91 -11.89 42.23
C TRP A 193 19.79 -12.05 43.26
N ASN A 194 19.84 -11.33 44.38
CA ASN A 194 18.80 -11.39 45.42
C ASN A 194 17.70 -10.32 45.22
N SER A 195 17.63 -9.71 44.03
CA SER A 195 16.54 -8.80 43.65
C SER A 195 15.20 -9.56 43.61
N THR A 196 14.09 -8.90 43.94
CA THR A 196 12.77 -9.55 44.02
C THR A 196 11.86 -9.11 42.86
N GLY A 197 11.07 -10.04 42.31
CA GLY A 197 10.03 -9.77 41.32
C GLY A 197 10.54 -9.75 39.87
N SER A 198 9.98 -8.85 39.05
CA SER A 198 10.24 -8.78 37.60
C SER A 198 11.71 -8.45 37.26
N ILE A 199 12.38 -7.63 38.08
CA ILE A 199 13.77 -7.22 37.88
C ILE A 199 14.73 -8.41 37.91
N PHE A 200 14.52 -9.39 38.80
CA PHE A 200 15.32 -10.61 38.84
C PHE A 200 15.17 -11.44 37.56
N LEU A 201 13.94 -11.54 37.05
CA LEU A 201 13.63 -12.31 35.85
C LEU A 201 14.26 -11.64 34.62
N GLU A 202 14.19 -10.30 34.53
CA GLU A 202 14.86 -9.53 33.50
C GLU A 202 16.38 -9.78 33.49
N ASN A 203 17.00 -9.68 34.66
CA ASN A 203 18.44 -9.90 34.84
C ASN A 203 18.87 -11.33 34.47
N CYS A 204 18.08 -12.33 34.85
CA CYS A 204 18.33 -13.74 34.53
C CYS A 204 18.21 -14.01 33.02
N LEU A 205 17.19 -13.44 32.37
CA LEU A 205 17.00 -13.55 30.92
C LEU A 205 18.09 -12.82 30.13
N ALA A 206 18.48 -11.61 30.54
CA ALA A 206 19.55 -10.86 29.90
C ALA A 206 20.89 -11.60 29.99
N CYS A 207 21.23 -12.12 31.17
CA CYS A 207 22.45 -12.91 31.37
C CYS A 207 22.45 -14.20 30.54
N SER A 208 21.35 -14.96 30.56
CA SER A 208 21.25 -16.22 29.80
C SER A 208 21.31 -15.98 28.29
N PHE A 209 20.67 -14.92 27.79
CA PHE A 209 20.74 -14.53 26.38
C PHE A 209 22.17 -14.18 25.96
N CYS A 210 22.89 -13.35 26.74
CA CYS A 210 24.27 -13.00 26.45
C CYS A 210 25.19 -14.23 26.46
N PHE A 211 25.03 -15.12 27.44
CA PHE A 211 25.78 -16.36 27.52
C PHE A 211 25.56 -17.24 26.28
N CYS A 212 24.32 -17.42 25.84
CA CYS A 212 23.99 -18.18 24.63
C CYS A 212 24.60 -17.58 23.36
N ILE A 213 24.65 -16.25 23.22
CA ILE A 213 25.32 -15.60 22.06
C ILE A 213 26.82 -15.92 22.08
N PHE A 214 27.49 -15.81 23.22
CA PHE A 214 28.92 -16.14 23.30
C PHE A 214 29.20 -17.62 23.03
N THR A 215 28.34 -18.54 23.51
CA THR A 215 28.49 -19.96 23.19
C THR A 215 28.24 -20.28 21.73
N VAL A 216 27.33 -19.56 21.04
CA VAL A 216 27.17 -19.66 19.58
C VAL A 216 28.46 -19.21 18.87
N GLN A 217 29.08 -18.11 19.31
CA GLN A 217 30.33 -17.65 18.67
C GLN A 217 31.50 -18.60 18.88
N THR A 218 31.63 -19.20 20.06
CA THR A 218 32.68 -20.21 20.27
C THR A 218 32.42 -21.47 19.44
N LEU A 219 31.17 -21.95 19.35
CA LEU A 219 30.82 -23.10 18.51
C LEU A 219 31.08 -22.85 17.03
N ARG A 220 30.83 -21.62 16.55
CA ARG A 220 31.13 -21.22 15.18
C ARG A 220 32.63 -21.20 14.88
N LEU A 221 33.48 -20.88 15.87
CA LEU A 221 34.94 -20.98 15.72
C LEU A 221 35.43 -22.43 15.63
N PHE A 222 34.72 -23.38 16.25
CA PHE A 222 35.07 -24.80 16.25
C PHE A 222 34.30 -25.63 15.19
N ASP A 223 33.46 -25.01 14.36
CA ASP A 223 32.64 -25.64 13.31
C ASP A 223 31.82 -26.85 13.82
N MET A 224 31.19 -26.69 14.98
CA MET A 224 30.45 -27.77 15.64
C MET A 224 28.98 -27.81 15.20
N GLN A 225 28.44 -29.02 14.97
CA GLN A 225 27.07 -29.24 14.46
C GLN A 225 25.94 -28.71 15.37
N HIS A 226 26.24 -28.35 16.62
CA HIS A 226 25.24 -27.90 17.60
C HIS A 226 24.91 -26.39 17.52
N GLU A 227 25.55 -25.63 16.63
CA GLU A 227 25.32 -24.19 16.45
C GLU A 227 23.82 -23.85 16.30
N THR A 228 23.12 -24.54 15.39
CA THR A 228 21.71 -24.26 15.07
C THR A 228 20.78 -24.42 16.25
N VAL A 229 21.05 -25.41 17.13
CA VAL A 229 20.21 -25.68 18.31
C VAL A 229 20.33 -24.54 19.31
N ILE A 230 21.55 -24.08 19.58
CA ILE A 230 21.78 -22.99 20.53
C ILE A 230 21.26 -21.66 19.96
N LEU A 231 21.40 -21.44 18.64
CA LEU A 231 20.84 -20.27 17.97
C LEU A 231 19.30 -20.22 18.09
N ALA A 232 18.63 -21.37 17.97
CA ALA A 232 17.18 -21.45 18.15
C ALA A 232 16.76 -21.12 19.60
N VAL A 233 17.47 -21.65 20.59
CA VAL A 233 17.24 -21.32 22.01
C VAL A 233 17.46 -19.82 22.26
N THR A 234 18.51 -19.25 21.68
CA THR A 234 18.82 -17.81 21.79
C THR A 234 17.71 -16.95 21.20
N SER A 235 17.17 -17.34 20.05
CA SER A 235 16.03 -16.66 19.43
C SER A 235 14.80 -16.70 20.34
N LEU A 236 14.50 -17.83 20.96
CA LEU A 236 13.36 -17.96 21.89
C LEU A 236 13.52 -17.04 23.11
N LEU A 237 14.72 -16.99 23.70
CA LEU A 237 15.03 -16.08 24.81
C LEU A 237 14.94 -14.60 24.41
N GLY A 238 15.35 -14.26 23.18
CA GLY A 238 15.20 -12.90 22.66
C GLY A 238 13.74 -12.46 22.53
N TRP A 239 12.87 -13.36 22.03
CA TRP A 239 11.43 -13.08 21.95
C TRP A 239 10.75 -13.03 23.31
N SER A 240 11.18 -13.85 24.28
CA SER A 240 10.64 -13.75 25.64
C SER A 240 11.07 -12.46 26.34
N TYR A 241 12.29 -11.96 26.09
CA TYR A 241 12.74 -10.66 26.59
C TYR A 241 11.87 -9.50 26.10
N MET A 242 11.31 -9.58 24.89
CA MET A 242 10.44 -8.53 24.37
C MET A 242 9.17 -8.29 25.20
N PHE A 243 8.70 -9.28 25.99
CA PHE A 243 7.55 -9.08 26.88
C PHE A 243 7.82 -8.06 27.98
N PHE A 244 9.08 -7.85 28.40
CA PHE A 244 9.45 -6.85 29.40
C PHE A 244 9.17 -5.42 28.91
N PHE A 245 9.25 -5.16 27.60
CA PHE A 245 8.86 -3.88 27.01
C PHE A 245 7.36 -3.60 27.08
N THR A 246 6.53 -4.59 27.44
CA THR A 246 5.10 -4.38 27.62
C THR A 246 4.71 -3.99 29.05
N MET A 247 5.64 -4.04 30.00
CA MET A 247 5.42 -3.60 31.39
C MET A 247 4.97 -2.13 31.54
N PRO A 248 5.43 -1.16 30.71
CA PRO A 248 4.99 0.23 30.83
C PRO A 248 3.52 0.47 30.49
N PHE A 249 2.84 -0.45 29.79
CA PHE A 249 1.44 -0.27 29.41
C PHE A 249 0.50 -0.68 30.53
N ARG A 250 -0.44 0.22 30.88
CA ARG A 250 -1.38 0.04 32.00
C ARG A 250 -2.26 -1.21 31.92
N PHE A 251 -2.49 -1.73 30.72
CA PHE A 251 -3.35 -2.91 30.50
C PHE A 251 -2.59 -4.23 30.50
N THR A 252 -1.33 -4.26 30.05
CA THR A 252 -0.52 -5.48 29.96
C THR A 252 0.46 -5.64 31.11
N GLY A 253 0.85 -4.55 31.77
CA GLY A 253 1.79 -4.56 32.90
C GLY A 253 1.40 -5.47 34.06
N PRO A 254 0.12 -5.55 34.49
CA PRO A 254 -0.28 -6.45 35.58
C PRO A 254 -0.31 -7.95 35.23
N LEU A 255 -0.13 -8.33 33.96
CA LEU A 255 -0.20 -9.71 33.48
C LEU A 255 1.18 -10.34 33.25
N VAL A 256 2.23 -9.53 33.24
CA VAL A 256 3.63 -9.91 33.01
C VAL A 256 4.35 -9.94 34.35
#